data_AF-A0A930J4E1-F1
#
_entry.id   AF-A0A930J4E1-F1
#
_cell.length_a   1.000
_cell.length_b   1.000
_cell.length_c   1.000
_cell.angle_alpha   90.00
_cell.angle_beta   90.00
_cell.angle_gamma   90.00
#
_symmetry.space_group_name_H-M   'P 1'
#
loop_
_entity.id
_entity.type
_entity.pdbx_description
1 polymer ?
#
loop_
_entity_poly.entity_id
_entity_poly.type
_entity_poly.pdbx_seq_one_letter_code
_entity_poly.pdbx_strand_id
1 'polypeptide(L)'
;MVKHLHSVLTLVLGFFSVAASAQAPATVTKPDDGYYRIVNARQRTDGKQYVYVTGKIAAQPNATKAEATTLPGTVIHLKTKVDDKDASRLKVITLRSQGVDVINGYLNPAIKKVKEELNQKLEDKIPMGLGHEAYKEIEKDIIKKWDLEMHMKPVTTSDGRTAYYAFATVPSMVPICDFYKYYTTGGRALFPGLYVKNAVKGVSMGLFNALEANNPDKVWDEVLKLALAKIESSPYAGTDIANVVKRYINADRINQGQTYYLMSGALKKVEKGRAYNPSDWANTSHNEYDDALPKFDFVNNNTTDQWFGAELPVTGDAAMWILEKVDDTNYFGVKPSTNMRGRDGKYYTTLYVDFPFQIKGDVKAYTIEGVEAKNADGYYFAKVKKLAQQGDVVPAQTAVVLECTSTNPADNQLLPTGDETPVTSNNRLCGTFFGSAINGLTVKDGAGNDYNVTHDNIRAFNINTADSRNPIGFYKVKSNVTNIPGNKAFLVLTNAEAQAKGFVLEFEDGGTTGIETIESSKNSTEDGVYYDLQGRRVENPTRGVYIVNGKKVVIK
;
A
#
# COMPACT_ATOMS: atom_id res chain seq x y z
N MET A 1 19.76 37.55 6.72
CA MET A 1 20.69 37.30 5.61
C MET A 1 21.59 36.06 5.80
N VAL A 2 21.40 35.26 6.85
CA VAL A 2 22.01 33.91 7.05
C VAL A 2 20.88 32.87 7.25
N LYS A 3 19.87 32.91 6.36
CA LYS A 3 18.75 31.94 6.36
C LYS A 3 18.36 31.42 4.97
N HIS A 4 19.00 31.88 3.88
CA HIS A 4 18.59 31.52 2.51
C HIS A 4 19.68 30.87 1.65
N LEU A 5 20.85 30.57 2.22
CA LEU A 5 21.89 29.80 1.51
C LEU A 5 21.74 28.28 1.71
N HIS A 6 20.99 27.87 2.73
CA HIS A 6 20.78 26.47 3.08
C HIS A 6 19.82 25.73 2.14
N SER A 7 18.98 26.41 1.36
CA SER A 7 18.04 25.73 0.46
C SER A 7 18.65 25.41 -0.91
N VAL A 8 19.79 26.02 -1.29
CA VAL A 8 20.35 25.93 -2.66
C VAL A 8 20.92 24.57 -3.00
N LEU A 9 21.41 23.90 -1.98
CA LEU A 9 22.05 22.60 -2.09
C LEU A 9 21.16 21.45 -1.59
N THR A 10 19.93 21.75 -1.14
CA THR A 10 18.95 20.74 -0.68
C THR A 10 18.24 20.06 -1.81
N LEU A 11 18.40 20.61 -3.00
CA LEU A 11 17.41 20.49 -4.02
C LEU A 11 17.98 20.05 -5.36
N VAL A 12 19.30 19.98 -5.49
CA VAL A 12 19.95 19.33 -6.63
C VAL A 12 19.81 17.79 -6.50
N LEU A 13 18.96 17.29 -5.60
CA LEU A 13 19.26 16.07 -4.84
C LEU A 13 18.06 15.26 -4.35
N GLY A 14 16.88 15.64 -4.81
CA GLY A 14 15.70 14.81 -4.72
C GLY A 14 15.10 14.71 -6.11
N PHE A 15 14.96 13.47 -6.57
CA PHE A 15 14.06 13.06 -7.66
C PHE A 15 14.56 13.34 -9.07
N PHE A 16 14.77 12.25 -9.80
CA PHE A 16 15.60 12.25 -10.98
C PHE A 16 15.18 11.12 -11.94
N SER A 17 14.85 11.48 -13.20
CA SER A 17 15.06 10.72 -14.47
C SER A 17 15.15 11.63 -15.72
N VAL A 18 15.79 11.16 -16.81
CA VAL A 18 15.67 11.60 -18.23
C VAL A 18 15.89 10.39 -19.14
N ALA A 19 15.04 10.21 -20.16
CA ALA A 19 15.15 9.19 -21.19
C ALA A 19 16.34 9.35 -22.17
N ALA A 20 16.92 8.22 -22.56
CA ALA A 20 17.68 8.07 -23.81
C ALA A 20 16.74 7.55 -24.91
N SER A 21 16.78 8.17 -26.08
CA SER A 21 15.94 7.84 -27.24
C SER A 21 16.43 6.59 -27.97
N ALA A 22 15.54 5.64 -28.27
CA ALA A 22 15.70 4.74 -29.42
C ALA A 22 14.34 4.20 -29.93
N GLN A 23 14.09 4.52 -31.21
CA GLN A 23 13.32 3.81 -32.24
C GLN A 23 11.88 3.37 -31.95
N ALA A 24 10.93 3.89 -32.74
CA ALA A 24 9.49 3.67 -32.64
C ALA A 24 9.10 2.16 -32.64
N PRO A 25 8.57 1.63 -31.53
CA PRO A 25 8.01 0.29 -31.44
C PRO A 25 6.48 0.29 -31.57
N ALA A 26 5.94 -0.90 -31.79
CA ALA A 26 4.53 -1.22 -31.93
C ALA A 26 3.63 -0.58 -30.85
N THR A 27 2.39 -0.25 -31.25
CA THR A 27 1.35 0.34 -30.41
C THR A 27 1.22 -0.39 -29.09
N VAL A 28 1.56 0.27 -27.98
CA VAL A 28 1.44 -0.29 -26.64
C VAL A 28 -0.03 -0.48 -26.28
N THR A 29 -0.40 -1.71 -25.91
CA THR A 29 -1.69 -1.96 -25.26
C THR A 29 -1.55 -1.55 -23.79
N LYS A 30 -2.22 -0.45 -23.41
CA LYS A 30 -2.22 0.03 -22.03
C LYS A 30 -3.22 -0.77 -21.16
N PRO A 31 -2.94 -1.01 -19.87
CA PRO A 31 -3.96 -1.47 -18.96
C PRO A 31 -5.05 -0.40 -18.79
N ASP A 32 -6.28 -0.85 -18.55
CA ASP A 32 -7.39 0.04 -18.23
C ASP A 32 -7.23 0.64 -16.83
N ASP A 33 -7.89 1.77 -16.61
CA ASP A 33 -8.01 2.35 -15.28
C ASP A 33 -8.76 1.36 -14.36
N GLY A 34 -8.26 1.14 -13.15
CA GLY A 34 -8.92 0.26 -12.18
C GLY A 34 -7.99 -0.46 -11.21
N TYR A 35 -8.51 -1.52 -10.60
CA TYR A 35 -7.84 -2.23 -9.52
C TYR A 35 -7.13 -3.49 -10.01
N TYR A 36 -5.88 -3.65 -9.57
CA TYR A 36 -5.00 -4.73 -9.94
C TYR A 36 -4.26 -5.27 -8.71
N ARG A 37 -3.79 -6.49 -8.83
CA ARG A 37 -2.65 -7.00 -8.06
C ARG A 37 -1.41 -6.94 -8.93
N ILE A 38 -0.29 -6.56 -8.31
CA ILE A 38 1.02 -6.56 -8.96
C ILE A 38 1.73 -7.85 -8.54
N VAL A 39 2.09 -8.68 -9.52
CA VAL A 39 2.65 -10.01 -9.32
C VAL A 39 4.05 -10.05 -9.94
N ASN A 40 5.06 -10.50 -9.20
CA ASN A 40 6.37 -10.72 -9.79
C ASN A 40 6.31 -11.87 -10.80
N ALA A 41 6.87 -11.69 -11.99
CA ALA A 41 6.77 -12.71 -13.04
C ALA A 41 7.57 -13.98 -12.72
N ARG A 42 8.66 -13.88 -11.94
CA ARG A 42 9.43 -15.04 -11.50
C ARG A 42 8.72 -15.77 -10.37
N GLN A 43 8.49 -17.06 -10.55
CA GLN A 43 7.95 -17.93 -9.50
C GLN A 43 9.04 -18.26 -8.48
N ARG A 44 8.72 -18.00 -7.21
CA ARG A 44 9.57 -18.32 -6.07
C ARG A 44 9.13 -19.62 -5.43
N THR A 45 10.07 -20.33 -4.82
CA THR A 45 9.82 -21.59 -4.13
C THR A 45 8.91 -21.45 -2.91
N ASP A 46 8.87 -20.26 -2.28
CA ASP A 46 7.98 -19.93 -1.17
C ASP A 46 6.58 -19.49 -1.62
N GLY A 47 6.31 -19.41 -2.93
CA GLY A 47 5.04 -18.98 -3.50
C GLY A 47 4.71 -17.50 -3.31
N LYS A 48 5.60 -16.70 -2.71
CA LYS A 48 5.40 -15.27 -2.46
C LYS A 48 5.79 -14.48 -3.70
N GLN A 49 4.83 -13.75 -4.29
CA GLN A 49 5.06 -12.99 -5.52
C GLN A 49 4.21 -11.71 -5.59
N TYR A 50 3.16 -11.62 -4.77
CA TYR A 50 2.19 -10.55 -4.81
C TYR A 50 2.67 -9.39 -3.94
N VAL A 51 2.65 -8.19 -4.52
CA VAL A 51 2.94 -6.96 -3.78
C VAL A 51 1.90 -6.75 -2.70
N TYR A 52 2.37 -6.59 -1.47
CA TYR A 52 1.56 -6.32 -0.29
C TYR A 52 2.05 -5.03 0.39
N VAL A 53 1.19 -4.02 0.40
CA VAL A 53 1.42 -2.73 1.05
C VAL A 53 1.07 -2.86 2.54
N THR A 54 2.06 -2.64 3.39
CA THR A 54 1.96 -2.82 4.85
C THR A 54 2.13 -1.53 5.64
N GLY A 55 2.52 -0.45 4.98
CA GLY A 55 2.66 0.86 5.60
C GLY A 55 2.75 1.98 4.58
N LYS A 56 2.78 3.23 5.07
CA LYS A 56 2.79 4.45 4.24
C LYS A 56 3.91 4.51 3.20
N ILE A 57 5.05 3.90 3.52
CA ILE A 57 6.25 3.82 2.67
C ILE A 57 6.82 2.39 2.67
N ALA A 58 5.97 1.39 2.91
CA ALA A 58 6.38 0.01 3.06
C ALA A 58 5.48 -0.91 2.24
N ALA A 59 6.09 -1.59 1.28
CA ALA A 59 5.47 -2.64 0.50
C ALA A 59 6.55 -3.66 0.13
N GLN A 60 6.16 -4.93 -0.04
CA GLN A 60 7.06 -6.00 -0.51
C GLN A 60 6.27 -7.01 -1.35
N PRO A 61 6.88 -7.71 -2.31
CA PRO A 61 6.27 -8.81 -3.07
C PRO A 61 6.16 -10.10 -2.25
N ASN A 62 5.69 -10.00 -0.99
CA ASN A 62 5.81 -11.04 0.02
C ASN A 62 4.49 -11.76 0.36
N ALA A 63 3.42 -11.53 -0.39
CA ALA A 63 2.18 -12.28 -0.28
C ALA A 63 2.12 -13.43 -1.29
N THR A 64 1.55 -14.55 -0.87
CA THR A 64 1.17 -15.67 -1.74
C THR A 64 -0.13 -15.37 -2.49
N LYS A 65 -0.41 -16.14 -3.55
CA LYS A 65 -1.68 -16.03 -4.29
C LYS A 65 -2.91 -16.16 -3.39
N ALA A 66 -2.90 -17.12 -2.47
CA ALA A 66 -4.01 -17.37 -1.55
C ALA A 66 -4.20 -16.25 -0.52
N GLU A 67 -3.10 -15.65 -0.03
CA GLU A 67 -3.19 -14.51 0.87
C GLU A 67 -3.73 -13.27 0.15
N ALA A 68 -3.28 -13.03 -1.09
CA ALA A 68 -3.64 -11.87 -1.89
C ALA A 68 -5.15 -11.77 -2.21
N THR A 69 -5.89 -12.87 -2.18
CA THR A 69 -7.36 -12.81 -2.35
C THR A 69 -8.07 -12.16 -1.16
N THR A 70 -7.41 -12.01 -0.01
CA THR A 70 -8.05 -11.53 1.24
C THR A 70 -7.35 -10.35 1.91
N LEU A 71 -6.14 -10.01 1.48
CA LEU A 71 -5.36 -8.91 2.03
C LEU A 71 -5.65 -7.61 1.26
N PRO A 72 -6.27 -6.58 1.88
CA PRO A 72 -6.58 -5.32 1.21
C PRO A 72 -5.36 -4.60 0.64
N GLY A 73 -4.20 -4.71 1.32
CA GLY A 73 -2.95 -4.11 0.84
C GLY A 73 -2.38 -4.72 -0.44
N THR A 74 -3.02 -5.75 -1.01
CA THR A 74 -2.67 -6.29 -2.34
C THR A 74 -3.52 -5.70 -3.46
N VAL A 75 -4.60 -4.99 -3.14
CA VAL A 75 -5.46 -4.30 -4.10
C VAL A 75 -4.87 -2.92 -4.37
N ILE A 76 -4.48 -2.67 -5.62
CA ILE A 76 -3.78 -1.46 -6.05
C ILE A 76 -4.57 -0.81 -7.18
N HIS A 77 -4.99 0.45 -6.99
CA HIS A 77 -5.52 1.27 -8.07
C HIS A 77 -4.36 1.73 -8.95
N LEU A 78 -4.39 1.33 -10.22
CA LEU A 78 -3.42 1.70 -11.23
C LEU A 78 -4.12 2.44 -12.37
N LYS A 79 -3.60 3.64 -12.65
CA LYS A 79 -3.95 4.42 -13.84
C LYS A 79 -2.71 4.73 -14.63
N THR A 80 -2.74 4.46 -15.93
CA THR A 80 -1.64 4.77 -16.84
C THR A 80 -2.12 5.52 -18.06
N LYS A 81 -1.20 6.22 -18.72
CA LYS A 81 -1.39 6.76 -20.07
C LYS A 81 -0.18 6.43 -20.93
N VAL A 82 -0.36 6.34 -22.25
CA VAL A 82 0.78 6.30 -23.17
C VAL A 82 1.61 7.55 -22.95
N ASP A 83 2.94 7.39 -22.84
CA ASP A 83 3.82 8.52 -22.62
C ASP A 83 3.87 9.40 -23.87
N ASP A 84 3.73 10.71 -23.67
CA ASP A 84 3.73 11.72 -24.71
C ASP A 84 5.13 11.85 -25.37
N LYS A 85 6.20 11.46 -24.65
CA LYS A 85 7.59 11.51 -25.13
C LYS A 85 8.08 10.22 -25.78
N ASP A 86 7.46 9.08 -25.47
CA ASP A 86 7.84 7.76 -25.97
C ASP A 86 6.62 6.83 -25.97
N ALA A 87 6.05 6.60 -27.16
CA ALA A 87 4.86 5.78 -27.33
C ALA A 87 5.07 4.28 -27.00
N SER A 88 6.31 3.84 -26.76
CA SER A 88 6.65 2.46 -26.36
C SER A 88 6.48 2.18 -24.87
N ARG A 89 6.23 3.22 -24.08
CA ARG A 89 6.07 3.13 -22.63
C ARG A 89 4.82 3.86 -22.16
N LEU A 90 4.49 3.58 -20.92
CA LEU A 90 3.32 4.10 -20.22
C LEU A 90 3.80 4.94 -19.06
N LYS A 91 3.29 6.15 -18.96
CA LYS A 91 3.41 6.97 -17.75
C LYS A 91 2.41 6.48 -16.70
N VAL A 92 2.88 6.28 -15.48
CA VAL A 92 2.01 5.99 -14.32
C VAL A 92 1.41 7.30 -13.80
N ILE A 93 0.08 7.37 -13.78
CA ILE A 93 -0.69 8.54 -13.33
C ILE A 93 -1.18 8.38 -11.89
N THR A 94 -1.62 7.17 -11.56
CA THR A 94 -2.08 6.82 -10.21
C THR A 94 -1.48 5.47 -9.85
N LEU A 95 -0.90 5.39 -8.66
CA LEU A 95 -0.48 4.15 -8.03
C LEU A 95 -0.85 4.24 -6.56
N ARG A 96 -2.01 3.70 -6.22
CA ARG A 96 -2.63 3.92 -4.90
C ARG A 96 -3.07 2.63 -4.24
N SER A 97 -2.80 2.51 -2.94
CA SER A 97 -3.35 1.45 -2.09
C SER A 97 -3.34 1.89 -0.64
N GLN A 98 -4.29 1.42 0.17
CA GLN A 98 -4.32 1.66 1.62
C GLN A 98 -4.28 3.15 2.00
N GLY A 99 -4.90 4.00 1.18
CA GLY A 99 -4.96 5.45 1.38
C GLY A 99 -3.65 6.19 1.03
N VAL A 100 -2.70 5.52 0.39
CA VAL A 100 -1.41 6.07 -0.03
C VAL A 100 -1.41 6.16 -1.56
N ASP A 101 -1.39 7.38 -2.11
CA ASP A 101 -1.12 7.61 -3.54
C ASP A 101 0.36 8.02 -3.71
N VAL A 102 1.18 7.09 -4.21
CA VAL A 102 2.62 7.31 -4.36
C VAL A 102 2.91 8.42 -5.38
N ILE A 103 2.11 8.51 -6.44
CA ILE A 103 2.34 9.46 -7.54
C ILE A 103 1.88 10.86 -7.14
N ASN A 104 0.61 11.00 -6.74
CA ASN A 104 0.00 12.30 -6.51
C ASN A 104 0.20 12.81 -5.08
N GLY A 105 0.33 11.92 -4.11
CA GLY A 105 0.54 12.26 -2.70
C GLY A 105 2.00 12.55 -2.35
N TYR A 106 2.96 11.92 -3.04
CA TYR A 106 4.38 12.01 -2.70
C TYR A 106 5.26 12.50 -3.84
N LEU A 107 5.27 11.78 -4.98
CA LEU A 107 6.22 12.04 -6.07
C LEU A 107 6.02 13.41 -6.73
N ASN A 108 4.81 13.68 -7.24
CA ASN A 108 4.49 14.93 -7.94
C ASN A 108 4.69 16.17 -7.03
N PRO A 109 4.19 16.19 -5.78
CA PRO A 109 4.47 17.29 -4.86
C PRO A 109 5.95 17.51 -4.56
N ALA A 110 6.72 16.43 -4.41
CA ALA A 110 8.15 16.53 -4.17
C ALA A 110 8.90 17.11 -5.37
N ILE A 111 8.60 16.62 -6.58
CA ILE A 111 9.14 17.16 -7.84
C ILE A 111 8.80 18.64 -8.01
N LYS A 112 7.56 19.02 -7.71
CA LYS A 112 7.12 20.42 -7.82
C LYS A 112 7.93 21.33 -6.91
N LYS A 113 8.10 20.97 -5.64
CA LYS A 113 8.95 21.72 -4.69
C LYS A 113 10.37 21.88 -5.20
N VAL A 114 10.94 20.79 -5.74
CA VAL A 114 12.28 20.81 -6.32
C VAL A 114 12.37 21.72 -7.55
N LYS A 115 11.40 21.70 -8.45
CA LYS A 115 11.40 22.61 -9.62
C LYS A 115 11.30 24.08 -9.18
N GLU A 116 10.42 24.37 -8.22
CA GLU A 116 10.19 25.73 -7.73
C GLU A 116 11.43 26.33 -7.06
N GLU A 117 12.07 25.62 -6.11
CA GLU A 117 13.25 26.23 -5.49
C GLU A 117 14.45 26.25 -6.45
N LEU A 118 14.58 25.33 -7.41
CA LEU A 118 15.65 25.40 -8.42
C LEU A 118 15.50 26.66 -9.27
N ASN A 119 14.29 26.92 -9.79
CA ASN A 119 14.01 28.10 -10.59
C ASN A 119 14.30 29.40 -9.83
N GLN A 120 13.85 29.49 -8.57
CA GLN A 120 14.11 30.66 -7.72
C GLN A 120 15.61 30.95 -7.56
N LYS A 121 16.44 29.90 -7.44
CA LYS A 121 17.88 30.07 -7.24
C LYS A 121 18.62 30.46 -8.49
N LEU A 122 18.16 29.95 -9.63
CA LEU A 122 18.66 30.36 -10.92
C LEU A 122 18.34 31.84 -11.15
N GLU A 123 17.13 32.28 -10.80
CA GLU A 123 16.73 33.70 -10.85
C GLU A 123 17.57 34.59 -9.92
N ASP A 124 17.82 34.15 -8.67
CA ASP A 124 18.62 34.91 -7.70
C ASP A 124 20.11 35.05 -8.09
N LYS A 125 20.65 34.07 -8.81
CA LYS A 125 22.11 33.95 -9.05
C LYS A 125 22.54 34.38 -10.45
N ILE A 126 21.63 34.52 -11.41
CA ILE A 126 21.97 34.90 -12.78
C ILE A 126 21.44 36.33 -13.07
N PRO A 127 22.31 37.35 -13.25
CA PRO A 127 21.89 38.75 -13.39
C PRO A 127 20.99 39.06 -14.60
N MET A 128 20.00 39.94 -14.42
CA MET A 128 18.92 40.28 -15.39
C MET A 128 19.37 40.70 -16.81
N GLY A 129 20.57 41.28 -16.99
CA GLY A 129 20.98 41.86 -18.29
C GLY A 129 21.56 40.87 -19.33
N LEU A 130 22.07 39.71 -18.89
CA LEU A 130 22.63 38.64 -19.75
C LEU A 130 22.09 37.24 -19.36
N GLY A 131 21.43 37.14 -18.22
CA GLY A 131 21.03 35.89 -17.58
C GLY A 131 19.72 35.27 -18.06
N HIS A 132 18.83 36.08 -18.64
CA HIS A 132 17.51 35.62 -19.07
C HIS A 132 17.58 34.62 -20.23
N GLU A 133 18.56 34.75 -21.14
CA GLU A 133 18.81 33.77 -22.19
C GLU A 133 19.40 32.46 -21.63
N ALA A 134 20.39 32.55 -20.75
CA ALA A 134 21.00 31.37 -20.12
C ALA A 134 20.00 30.59 -19.25
N TYR A 135 19.12 31.30 -18.53
CA TYR A 135 18.02 30.69 -17.79
C TYR A 135 17.08 29.91 -18.71
N LYS A 136 16.67 30.51 -19.83
CA LYS A 136 15.81 29.85 -20.83
C LYS A 136 16.46 28.60 -21.40
N GLU A 137 17.77 28.64 -21.66
CA GLU A 137 18.50 27.46 -22.13
C GLU A 137 18.65 26.39 -21.04
N ILE A 138 18.90 26.73 -19.77
CA ILE A 138 18.88 25.75 -18.66
C ILE A 138 17.49 25.11 -18.54
N GLU A 139 16.44 25.92 -18.56
CA GLU A 139 15.07 25.44 -18.44
C GLU A 139 14.71 24.50 -19.61
N LYS A 140 15.05 24.89 -20.84
CA LYS A 140 14.71 24.16 -22.06
C LYS A 140 15.60 22.94 -22.31
N ASP A 141 16.91 23.10 -22.20
CA ASP A 141 17.88 22.09 -22.62
C ASP A 141 18.37 21.18 -21.50
N ILE A 142 18.07 21.51 -20.23
CA ILE A 142 18.38 20.66 -19.08
C ILE A 142 17.09 20.24 -18.39
N ILE A 143 16.36 21.18 -17.75
CA ILE A 143 15.26 20.86 -16.83
C ILE A 143 14.07 20.19 -17.56
N LYS A 144 13.65 20.68 -18.73
CA LYS A 144 12.52 20.10 -19.48
C LYS A 144 12.83 18.72 -20.08
N LYS A 145 14.11 18.45 -20.34
CA LYS A 145 14.55 17.13 -20.79
C LYS A 145 14.46 16.11 -19.64
N TRP A 146 14.55 16.55 -18.39
CA TRP A 146 14.32 15.70 -17.21
C TRP A 146 12.90 15.11 -17.20
N ASP A 147 12.85 13.80 -17.35
CA ASP A 147 11.69 12.92 -17.23
C ASP A 147 11.55 12.50 -15.77
N LEU A 148 10.82 13.20 -14.92
CA LEU A 148 10.79 12.86 -13.49
C LEU A 148 9.69 11.84 -13.15
N GLU A 149 9.24 11.07 -14.14
CA GLU A 149 8.00 10.30 -14.07
C GLU A 149 8.30 8.81 -13.88
N MET A 150 7.37 8.09 -13.25
CA MET A 150 7.42 6.64 -13.16
C MET A 150 6.80 6.03 -14.41
N HIS A 151 7.48 5.05 -14.99
CA HIS A 151 7.08 4.44 -16.24
C HIS A 151 6.86 2.94 -16.12
N MET A 152 6.04 2.43 -17.04
CA MET A 152 5.88 1.01 -17.31
C MET A 152 6.15 0.73 -18.78
N LYS A 153 6.88 -0.34 -19.10
CA LYS A 153 7.11 -0.77 -20.48
C LYS A 153 6.61 -2.20 -20.65
N PRO A 154 5.68 -2.47 -21.58
CA PRO A 154 5.23 -3.83 -21.86
C PRO A 154 6.39 -4.69 -22.34
N VAL A 155 6.42 -5.93 -21.84
CA VAL A 155 7.41 -6.96 -22.18
C VAL A 155 6.76 -8.33 -22.12
N THR A 156 7.48 -9.32 -22.64
CA THR A 156 7.08 -10.72 -22.57
C THR A 156 8.08 -11.46 -21.69
N THR A 157 7.56 -12.23 -20.74
CA THR A 157 8.38 -13.10 -19.88
C THR A 157 9.02 -14.23 -20.68
N SER A 158 10.00 -14.90 -20.09
CA SER A 158 10.65 -16.07 -20.72
C SER A 158 9.67 -17.19 -21.12
N ASP A 159 8.54 -17.30 -20.43
CA ASP A 159 7.47 -18.27 -20.68
C ASP A 159 6.26 -17.70 -21.47
N GLY A 160 6.36 -16.49 -22.04
CA GLY A 160 5.36 -15.97 -22.98
C GLY A 160 4.20 -15.17 -22.37
N ARG A 161 4.22 -14.86 -21.06
CA ARG A 161 3.19 -14.05 -20.40
C ARG A 161 3.41 -12.55 -20.66
N THR A 162 2.31 -11.81 -20.76
CA THR A 162 2.35 -10.34 -20.78
C THR A 162 2.79 -9.81 -19.41
N ALA A 163 3.85 -9.02 -19.39
CA ALA A 163 4.37 -8.38 -18.19
C ALA A 163 4.83 -6.95 -18.50
N TYR A 164 5.31 -6.27 -17.47
CA TYR A 164 5.77 -4.91 -17.55
C TYR A 164 7.08 -4.76 -16.77
N TYR A 165 8.03 -4.07 -17.38
CA TYR A 165 9.06 -3.40 -16.61
C TYR A 165 8.45 -2.18 -15.93
N ALA A 166 8.63 -2.03 -14.62
CA ALA A 166 8.36 -0.79 -13.89
C ALA A 166 9.68 -0.09 -13.61
N PHE A 167 9.85 1.14 -14.07
CA PHE A 167 11.15 1.78 -14.07
C PHE A 167 11.09 3.30 -13.89
N ALA A 168 12.24 3.84 -13.48
CA ALA A 168 12.57 5.25 -13.54
C ALA A 168 14.00 5.37 -14.06
N THR A 169 14.30 6.43 -14.79
CA THR A 169 15.67 6.70 -15.26
C THR A 169 16.39 7.60 -14.25
N VAL A 170 17.68 7.86 -14.38
CA VAL A 170 18.39 8.95 -13.69
C VAL A 170 18.85 9.91 -14.78
N PRO A 171 18.69 11.24 -14.63
CA PRO A 171 19.09 12.19 -15.65
C PRO A 171 20.55 12.02 -16.00
N SER A 172 20.87 12.23 -17.27
CA SER A 172 22.27 12.38 -17.64
C SER A 172 22.82 13.71 -17.13
N MET A 173 24.06 13.71 -16.67
CA MET A 173 24.81 14.93 -16.35
C MET A 173 25.50 15.54 -17.57
N VAL A 174 25.43 14.88 -18.75
CA VAL A 174 26.01 15.39 -20.01
C VAL A 174 25.47 16.78 -20.37
N PRO A 175 24.15 17.06 -20.34
CA PRO A 175 23.63 18.39 -20.67
C PRO A 175 24.18 19.50 -19.76
N ILE A 176 24.45 19.21 -18.49
CA ILE A 176 25.04 20.16 -17.56
C ILE A 176 26.50 20.43 -17.92
N CYS A 177 27.26 19.37 -18.25
CA CYS A 177 28.64 19.49 -18.69
C CYS A 177 28.75 20.31 -20.00
N ASP A 178 27.88 20.03 -20.97
CA ASP A 178 27.83 20.74 -22.25
C ASP A 178 27.46 22.20 -22.06
N PHE A 179 26.45 22.50 -21.23
CA PHE A 179 26.10 23.86 -20.87
C PHE A 179 27.28 24.60 -20.24
N TYR A 180 27.92 23.99 -19.24
CA TYR A 180 29.07 24.58 -18.56
C TYR A 180 30.21 24.88 -19.54
N LYS A 181 30.56 23.93 -20.41
CA LYS A 181 31.57 24.12 -21.46
C LYS A 181 31.21 25.27 -22.39
N TYR A 182 29.98 25.31 -22.88
CA TYR A 182 29.52 26.32 -23.84
C TYR A 182 29.70 27.76 -23.31
N TYR A 183 29.39 27.98 -22.02
CA TYR A 183 29.49 29.31 -21.39
C TYR A 183 30.87 29.65 -20.81
N THR A 184 31.74 28.67 -20.56
CA THR A 184 33.06 28.90 -19.94
C THR A 184 34.24 28.80 -20.89
N THR A 185 34.10 28.03 -21.97
CA THR A 185 35.17 27.76 -22.96
C THR A 185 34.68 27.83 -24.42
N GLY A 186 33.36 27.79 -24.64
CA GLY A 186 32.72 27.83 -25.96
C GLY A 186 32.33 29.23 -26.45
N GLY A 187 31.36 29.29 -27.37
CA GLY A 187 31.01 30.48 -28.16
C GLY A 187 30.57 31.73 -27.38
N ARG A 188 30.27 31.60 -26.07
CA ARG A 188 29.96 32.74 -25.18
C ARG A 188 30.99 32.93 -24.05
N ALA A 189 32.17 32.32 -24.10
CA ALA A 189 33.16 32.37 -23.00
C ALA A 189 33.66 33.79 -22.64
N LEU A 190 33.67 34.72 -23.60
CA LEU A 190 34.29 36.06 -23.47
C LEU A 190 33.63 36.98 -22.43
N PHE A 191 32.35 36.80 -22.09
CA PHE A 191 31.62 37.70 -21.18
C PHE A 191 31.05 36.99 -19.92
N PRO A 192 30.27 35.91 -20.02
CA PRO A 192 29.74 35.16 -18.85
C PRO A 192 30.70 34.15 -18.20
N GLY A 193 31.79 33.73 -18.85
CA GLY A 193 32.59 32.58 -18.40
C GLY A 193 33.16 32.69 -16.99
N LEU A 194 33.72 33.85 -16.62
CA LEU A 194 34.28 34.08 -15.29
C LEU A 194 33.20 34.07 -14.19
N TYR A 195 32.01 34.61 -14.49
CA TYR A 195 30.87 34.62 -13.57
C TYR A 195 30.34 33.21 -13.33
N VAL A 196 30.21 32.39 -14.37
CA VAL A 196 29.78 30.99 -14.26
C VAL A 196 30.80 30.16 -13.47
N LYS A 197 32.10 30.31 -13.75
CA LYS A 197 33.15 29.61 -12.98
C LYS A 197 33.12 29.98 -11.49
N ASN A 198 33.00 31.28 -11.17
CA ASN A 198 32.94 31.73 -9.78
C ASN A 198 31.64 31.30 -9.08
N ALA A 199 30.51 31.30 -9.78
CA ALA A 199 29.24 30.81 -9.24
C ALA A 199 29.34 29.33 -8.86
N VAL A 200 29.88 28.49 -9.75
CA VAL A 200 30.04 27.04 -9.50
C VAL A 200 31.05 26.78 -8.37
N LYS A 201 32.19 27.50 -8.33
CA LYS A 201 33.13 27.42 -7.19
C LYS A 201 32.48 27.77 -5.86
N GLY A 202 31.57 28.74 -5.86
CA GLY A 202 30.79 29.13 -4.68
C GLY A 202 29.78 28.08 -4.22
N VAL A 203 29.42 27.13 -5.09
CA VAL A 203 28.55 25.99 -4.77
C VAL A 203 29.37 24.84 -4.17
N SER A 204 30.42 24.40 -4.88
CA SER A 204 31.36 23.39 -4.39
C SER A 204 32.63 23.41 -5.25
N MET A 205 33.80 23.33 -4.60
CA MET A 205 35.07 23.16 -5.31
C MET A 205 35.15 21.80 -6.02
N GLY A 206 34.57 20.75 -5.44
CA GLY A 206 34.49 19.43 -6.05
C GLY A 206 33.65 19.45 -7.34
N LEU A 207 32.47 20.07 -7.27
CA LEU A 207 31.60 20.24 -8.44
C LEU A 207 32.27 21.06 -9.54
N PHE A 208 32.95 22.15 -9.18
CA PHE A 208 33.74 22.95 -10.13
C PHE A 208 34.79 22.10 -10.84
N ASN A 209 35.58 21.32 -10.09
CA ASN A 209 36.62 20.46 -10.65
C ASN A 209 36.04 19.38 -11.57
N ALA A 210 34.89 18.81 -11.22
CA ALA A 210 34.20 17.80 -12.03
C ALA A 210 33.70 18.38 -13.37
N LEU A 211 33.17 19.60 -13.35
CA LEU A 211 32.72 20.32 -14.54
C LEU A 211 33.88 20.76 -15.45
N GLU A 212 34.98 21.26 -14.88
CA GLU A 212 36.21 21.56 -15.63
C GLU A 212 36.79 20.29 -16.29
N ALA A 213 36.73 19.14 -15.60
CA ALA A 213 37.13 17.85 -16.16
C ALA A 213 36.15 17.30 -17.21
N ASN A 214 34.97 17.92 -17.37
CA ASN A 214 33.90 17.48 -18.26
C ASN A 214 33.55 15.99 -18.08
N ASN A 215 33.44 15.57 -16.83
CA ASN A 215 33.16 14.19 -16.48
C ASN A 215 31.78 14.09 -15.82
N PRO A 216 30.74 13.65 -16.56
CA PRO A 216 29.37 13.54 -16.06
C PRO A 216 29.24 12.69 -14.80
N ASP A 217 30.01 11.61 -14.67
CA ASP A 217 29.96 10.72 -13.50
C ASP A 217 30.54 11.41 -12.27
N LYS A 218 31.66 12.13 -12.40
CA LYS A 218 32.20 12.94 -11.30
C LYS A 218 31.27 14.09 -10.91
N VAL A 219 30.58 14.70 -11.88
CA VAL A 219 29.57 15.73 -11.60
C VAL A 219 28.44 15.12 -10.80
N TRP A 220 28.01 13.92 -11.17
CA TRP A 220 26.98 13.17 -10.46
C TRP A 220 27.39 12.79 -9.03
N ASP A 221 28.61 12.30 -8.83
CA ASP A 221 29.13 11.97 -7.49
C ASP A 221 29.12 13.20 -6.56
N GLU A 222 29.59 14.34 -7.07
CA GLU A 222 29.60 15.59 -6.31
C GLU A 222 28.18 16.09 -6.04
N VAL A 223 27.28 15.94 -7.00
CA VAL A 223 25.85 16.18 -6.79
C VAL A 223 25.35 15.29 -5.65
N LEU A 224 25.50 13.96 -5.72
CA LEU A 224 25.05 13.02 -4.68
C LEU A 224 25.61 13.31 -3.28
N LYS A 225 26.89 13.68 -3.16
CA LYS A 225 27.49 14.07 -1.87
C LYS A 225 26.78 15.27 -1.27
N LEU A 226 26.45 16.25 -2.10
CA LEU A 226 25.70 17.42 -1.69
C LEU A 226 24.28 17.03 -1.23
N ALA A 227 23.65 15.94 -1.75
CA ALA A 227 22.30 15.47 -1.32
C ALA A 227 22.41 15.13 0.12
N LEU A 228 23.37 14.24 0.32
CA LEU A 228 23.40 13.44 1.49
C LEU A 228 23.65 14.36 2.68
N ALA A 229 24.66 15.24 2.56
CA ALA A 229 24.94 16.27 3.54
C ALA A 229 23.70 17.10 3.89
N LYS A 230 22.85 17.34 2.91
CA LYS A 230 21.72 18.24 3.07
C LYS A 230 20.47 17.56 3.60
N ILE A 231 20.19 16.32 3.20
CA ILE A 231 19.23 15.41 3.84
C ILE A 231 19.60 15.25 5.32
N GLU A 232 20.88 15.02 5.62
CA GLU A 232 21.41 14.87 6.97
C GLU A 232 21.29 16.14 7.82
N SER A 233 21.30 17.32 7.20
CA SER A 233 21.07 18.61 7.88
C SER A 233 19.59 19.04 7.96
N SER A 234 18.66 18.23 7.43
CA SER A 234 17.24 18.59 7.32
C SER A 234 16.42 18.02 8.49
N PRO A 235 15.18 18.50 8.71
CA PRO A 235 14.24 17.86 9.64
C PRO A 235 13.88 16.41 9.29
N TYR A 236 14.23 15.95 8.07
CA TYR A 236 14.02 14.58 7.61
C TYR A 236 15.22 13.67 7.92
N ALA A 237 16.28 14.18 8.54
CA ALA A 237 17.43 13.39 8.96
C ALA A 237 16.97 12.22 9.86
N GLY A 238 17.45 11.01 9.56
CA GLY A 238 17.10 9.81 10.33
C GLY A 238 15.72 9.22 10.04
N THR A 239 14.90 9.83 9.17
CA THR A 239 13.66 9.19 8.68
C THR A 239 13.98 7.94 7.87
N ASP A 240 13.06 6.97 7.86
CA ASP A 240 13.23 5.73 7.09
C ASP A 240 13.56 5.99 5.61
N ILE A 241 12.89 6.98 5.01
CA ILE A 241 13.13 7.34 3.61
C ILE A 241 14.52 7.99 3.40
N ALA A 242 14.97 8.85 4.32
CA ALA A 242 16.32 9.43 4.26
C ALA A 242 17.40 8.36 4.42
N ASN A 243 17.19 7.39 5.31
CA ASN A 243 18.11 6.28 5.53
C ASN A 243 18.17 5.34 4.30
N VAL A 244 17.04 5.10 3.65
CA VAL A 244 16.99 4.35 2.38
C VAL A 244 17.80 5.07 1.31
N VAL A 245 17.55 6.37 1.08
CA VAL A 245 18.29 7.16 0.09
C VAL A 245 19.79 7.13 0.37
N LYS A 246 20.19 7.37 1.63
CA LYS A 246 21.58 7.30 2.09
C LYS A 246 22.24 5.96 1.75
N ARG A 247 21.55 4.84 1.98
CA ARG A 247 22.09 3.50 1.69
C ARG A 247 22.39 3.32 0.20
N TYR A 248 21.50 3.79 -0.68
CA TYR A 248 21.72 3.66 -2.12
C TYR A 248 22.84 4.57 -2.64
N ILE A 249 22.94 5.79 -2.12
CA ILE A 249 24.04 6.71 -2.44
C ILE A 249 25.38 6.12 -1.97
N ASN A 250 25.48 5.68 -0.72
CA ASN A 250 26.71 5.13 -0.15
C ASN A 250 27.17 3.81 -0.79
N ALA A 251 26.27 3.13 -1.51
CA ALA A 251 26.57 1.88 -2.20
C ALA A 251 26.93 2.11 -3.68
N ASP A 252 27.05 3.36 -4.13
CA ASP A 252 27.31 3.75 -5.53
C ASP A 252 26.37 3.06 -6.52
N ARG A 253 25.10 2.90 -6.10
CA ARG A 253 24.09 2.17 -6.90
C ARG A 253 23.27 3.06 -7.81
N ILE A 254 23.41 4.38 -7.72
CA ILE A 254 22.65 5.35 -8.53
C ILE A 254 23.64 6.07 -9.46
N ASN A 255 23.52 5.84 -10.76
CA ASN A 255 24.41 6.34 -11.79
C ASN A 255 23.65 7.25 -12.77
N GLN A 256 24.27 8.35 -13.19
CA GLN A 256 23.66 9.27 -14.15
C GLN A 256 23.39 8.61 -15.50
N GLY A 257 22.29 8.98 -16.14
CA GLY A 257 21.90 8.46 -17.47
C GLY A 257 21.43 7.00 -17.49
N GLN A 258 21.36 6.32 -16.35
CA GLN A 258 20.96 4.91 -16.27
C GLN A 258 19.47 4.77 -15.94
N THR A 259 18.84 3.74 -16.49
CA THR A 259 17.46 3.34 -16.18
C THR A 259 17.43 2.20 -15.18
N TYR A 260 16.65 2.39 -14.12
CA TYR A 260 16.50 1.47 -13.01
C TYR A 260 15.14 0.81 -13.04
N TYR A 261 15.16 -0.52 -13.03
CA TYR A 261 14.00 -1.40 -13.10
C TYR A 261 13.75 -1.99 -11.72
N LEU A 262 12.50 -1.90 -11.27
CA LEU A 262 12.07 -2.54 -10.04
C LEU A 262 12.11 -4.06 -10.22
N MET A 263 12.69 -4.77 -9.26
CA MET A 263 12.77 -6.23 -9.25
C MET A 263 12.32 -6.81 -7.90
N SER A 264 11.99 -8.10 -7.91
CA SER A 264 11.83 -8.90 -6.68
C SER A 264 13.05 -9.76 -6.43
N GLY A 265 13.61 -9.70 -5.22
CA GLY A 265 14.82 -10.40 -4.82
C GLY A 265 15.94 -9.43 -4.45
N ALA A 266 17.18 -9.84 -4.65
CA ALA A 266 18.35 -8.99 -4.57
C ALA A 266 19.27 -9.22 -5.77
N LEU A 267 20.08 -8.21 -6.06
CA LEU A 267 21.25 -8.37 -6.92
C LEU A 267 22.50 -8.46 -6.05
N LYS A 268 23.30 -9.51 -6.25
CA LYS A 268 24.56 -9.72 -5.55
C LYS A 268 25.72 -9.49 -6.51
N LYS A 269 26.62 -8.56 -6.15
CA LYS A 269 27.89 -8.37 -6.86
C LYS A 269 28.91 -9.36 -6.31
N VAL A 270 29.39 -10.27 -7.15
CA VAL A 270 30.43 -11.23 -6.81
C VAL A 270 31.77 -10.69 -7.31
N GLU A 271 32.68 -10.45 -6.38
CA GLU A 271 34.03 -9.97 -6.67
C GLU A 271 35.01 -11.16 -6.73
N LYS A 272 35.79 -11.24 -7.81
CA LYS A 272 36.83 -12.26 -8.04
C LYS A 272 38.19 -11.66 -8.42
N GLY A 273 38.33 -10.33 -8.38
CA GLY A 273 39.58 -9.65 -8.70
C GLY A 273 39.94 -9.67 -10.20
N ARG A 274 39.02 -10.08 -11.06
CA ARG A 274 39.14 -10.07 -12.52
C ARG A 274 37.84 -9.57 -13.14
N ALA A 275 37.97 -8.72 -14.15
CA ALA A 275 36.84 -8.18 -14.88
C ALA A 275 35.95 -9.27 -15.49
N TYR A 276 34.65 -9.00 -15.58
CA TYR A 276 33.62 -9.90 -16.06
C TYR A 276 33.98 -10.51 -17.42
N ASN A 277 33.98 -11.84 -17.49
CA ASN A 277 34.05 -12.59 -18.73
C ASN A 277 32.90 -13.60 -18.78
N PRO A 278 31.94 -13.46 -19.71
CA PRO A 278 30.81 -14.37 -19.82
C PRO A 278 31.21 -15.81 -20.22
N SER A 279 32.46 -16.05 -20.58
CA SER A 279 32.99 -17.40 -20.85
C SER A 279 33.71 -18.03 -19.65
N ASP A 280 33.95 -17.28 -18.57
CA ASP A 280 34.74 -17.71 -17.40
C ASP A 280 34.13 -17.23 -16.06
N TRP A 281 32.82 -17.48 -15.88
CA TRP A 281 32.05 -16.98 -14.72
C TRP A 281 32.64 -17.42 -13.36
N ALA A 282 33.27 -18.60 -13.30
CA ALA A 282 33.83 -19.12 -12.05
C ALA A 282 34.99 -18.27 -11.49
N ASN A 283 35.74 -17.59 -12.37
CA ASN A 283 36.96 -16.88 -12.02
C ASN A 283 36.91 -15.36 -12.25
N THR A 284 35.80 -14.84 -12.77
CA THR A 284 35.61 -13.40 -13.00
C THR A 284 34.50 -12.82 -12.16
N SER A 285 34.60 -11.52 -11.85
CA SER A 285 33.58 -10.77 -11.16
C SER A 285 32.30 -10.72 -12.00
N HIS A 286 31.14 -10.84 -11.37
CA HIS A 286 29.86 -10.88 -12.07
C HIS A 286 28.70 -10.51 -11.15
N ASN A 287 27.55 -10.19 -11.74
CA ASN A 287 26.29 -10.08 -11.03
C ASN A 287 25.61 -11.45 -10.92
N GLU A 288 25.02 -11.73 -9.76
CA GLU A 288 24.16 -12.88 -9.50
C GLU A 288 22.79 -12.40 -9.00
N TYR A 289 21.72 -13.08 -9.45
CA TYR A 289 20.39 -12.90 -8.88
C TYR A 289 20.23 -13.74 -7.61
N ASP A 290 19.68 -13.14 -6.56
CA ASP A 290 19.42 -13.77 -5.27
C ASP A 290 17.91 -13.73 -4.94
N ASP A 291 17.29 -14.91 -4.82
CA ASP A 291 15.90 -15.10 -4.41
C ASP A 291 15.74 -15.51 -2.94
N ALA A 292 16.71 -15.25 -2.07
CA ALA A 292 16.57 -15.53 -0.65
C ALA A 292 15.36 -14.81 -0.01
N LEU A 293 15.03 -13.59 -0.46
CA LEU A 293 13.96 -12.77 0.13
C LEU A 293 12.99 -12.20 -0.91
N PRO A 294 11.66 -12.23 -0.66
CA PRO A 294 10.66 -11.59 -1.50
C PRO A 294 10.61 -10.09 -1.19
N LYS A 295 11.66 -9.37 -1.59
CA LYS A 295 11.81 -7.93 -1.35
C LYS A 295 11.95 -7.16 -2.64
N PHE A 296 11.65 -5.87 -2.62
CA PHE A 296 11.99 -4.96 -3.69
C PHE A 296 13.48 -4.62 -3.69
N ASP A 297 14.03 -4.58 -4.89
CA ASP A 297 15.35 -4.03 -5.20
C ASP A 297 15.29 -3.40 -6.60
N PHE A 298 16.39 -2.83 -7.06
CA PHE A 298 16.49 -2.24 -8.41
C PHE A 298 17.71 -2.79 -9.15
N VAL A 299 17.57 -2.91 -10.46
CA VAL A 299 18.67 -3.22 -11.38
C VAL A 299 18.73 -2.19 -12.49
N ASN A 300 19.93 -1.83 -12.92
CA ASN A 300 20.12 -0.88 -14.01
C ASN A 300 20.18 -1.55 -15.39
N ASN A 301 20.02 -0.74 -16.43
CA ASN A 301 20.28 -1.13 -17.82
C ASN A 301 21.73 -0.90 -18.27
N ASN A 302 22.69 -0.76 -17.35
CA ASN A 302 24.08 -0.57 -17.74
C ASN A 302 24.62 -1.85 -18.36
N THR A 303 24.69 -1.90 -19.68
CA THR A 303 25.26 -3.02 -20.42
C THR A 303 26.77 -2.90 -20.65
N THR A 304 27.38 -1.81 -20.18
CA THR A 304 28.80 -1.49 -20.41
C THR A 304 29.67 -1.68 -19.18
N ASP A 305 29.11 -2.13 -18.05
CA ASP A 305 29.90 -2.51 -16.87
C ASP A 305 30.83 -3.68 -17.23
N GLN A 306 32.12 -3.36 -17.39
CA GLN A 306 33.15 -4.33 -17.74
C GLN A 306 33.57 -5.18 -16.53
N TRP A 307 33.27 -4.75 -15.30
CA TRP A 307 33.75 -5.41 -14.10
C TRP A 307 32.77 -6.46 -13.59
N PHE A 308 31.48 -6.13 -13.50
CA PHE A 308 30.44 -7.05 -13.02
C PHE A 308 29.48 -7.51 -14.13
N GLY A 309 29.52 -6.92 -15.33
CA GLY A 309 28.57 -7.21 -16.40
C GLY A 309 27.21 -6.55 -16.19
N ALA A 310 26.26 -6.83 -17.08
CA ALA A 310 24.94 -6.21 -17.06
C ALA A 310 24.03 -6.75 -15.94
N GLU A 311 23.30 -5.87 -15.26
CA GLU A 311 22.43 -6.26 -14.13
C GLU A 311 21.06 -6.79 -14.58
N LEU A 312 20.35 -6.05 -15.43
CA LEU A 312 19.00 -6.40 -15.87
C LEU A 312 18.89 -7.79 -16.53
N PRO A 313 19.81 -8.20 -17.45
CA PRO A 313 19.76 -9.53 -18.06
C PRO A 313 19.92 -10.67 -17.05
N VAL A 314 20.72 -10.48 -15.99
CA VAL A 314 20.96 -11.50 -14.94
C VAL A 314 19.70 -11.76 -14.12
N THR A 315 18.88 -10.72 -13.91
CA THR A 315 17.66 -10.82 -13.10
C THR A 315 16.51 -11.51 -13.86
N GLY A 316 16.47 -11.37 -15.19
CA GLY A 316 15.45 -11.99 -16.03
C GLY A 316 14.02 -11.61 -15.59
N ASP A 317 13.13 -12.60 -15.53
CA ASP A 317 11.71 -12.40 -15.16
C ASP A 317 11.51 -11.79 -13.76
N ALA A 318 12.50 -11.82 -12.87
CA ALA A 318 12.38 -11.19 -11.55
C ALA A 318 12.30 -9.66 -11.61
N ALA A 319 12.69 -9.03 -12.73
CA ALA A 319 12.53 -7.60 -12.97
C ALA A 319 11.18 -7.25 -13.66
N MET A 320 10.35 -8.25 -13.95
CA MET A 320 9.09 -8.07 -14.67
C MET A 320 7.89 -8.26 -13.74
N TRP A 321 6.85 -7.48 -13.99
CA TRP A 321 5.64 -7.43 -13.17
C TRP A 321 4.41 -7.69 -14.02
N ILE A 322 3.59 -8.64 -13.59
CA ILE A 322 2.31 -8.97 -14.20
C ILE A 322 1.23 -8.19 -13.47
N LEU A 323 0.30 -7.62 -14.25
CA LEU A 323 -0.89 -6.96 -13.72
C LEU A 323 -2.05 -7.95 -13.77
N GLU A 324 -2.48 -8.42 -12.61
CA GLU A 324 -3.66 -9.27 -12.47
C GLU A 324 -4.84 -8.39 -12.07
N LYS A 325 -5.81 -8.19 -12.97
CA LYS A 325 -6.99 -7.35 -12.69
C LYS A 325 -7.80 -7.97 -11.54
N VAL A 326 -8.23 -7.17 -10.58
CA VAL A 326 -9.15 -7.63 -9.53
C VAL A 326 -10.57 -7.62 -10.10
N ASP A 327 -11.13 -8.81 -10.33
CA ASP A 327 -12.41 -9.03 -10.99
C ASP A 327 -13.07 -10.32 -10.48
N ASP A 328 -14.14 -10.78 -11.13
CA ASP A 328 -14.87 -12.00 -10.74
C ASP A 328 -14.00 -13.28 -10.82
N THR A 329 -12.91 -13.28 -11.62
CA THR A 329 -11.98 -14.42 -11.72
C THR A 329 -10.88 -14.32 -10.67
N ASN A 330 -10.27 -13.14 -10.52
CA ASN A 330 -9.23 -12.87 -9.53
C ASN A 330 -9.82 -12.05 -8.39
N TYR A 331 -10.81 -12.64 -7.71
CA TYR A 331 -11.63 -11.94 -6.73
C TYR A 331 -10.83 -11.41 -5.54
N PHE A 332 -11.33 -10.35 -4.93
CA PHE A 332 -11.04 -9.99 -3.55
C PHE A 332 -12.24 -10.42 -2.70
N GLY A 333 -11.98 -10.98 -1.52
CA GLY A 333 -13.05 -11.47 -0.64
C GLY A 333 -12.63 -11.44 0.82
N VAL A 334 -13.62 -11.48 1.70
CA VAL A 334 -13.38 -11.50 3.16
C VAL A 334 -13.45 -12.91 3.73
N LYS A 335 -12.55 -13.19 4.66
CA LYS A 335 -12.46 -14.49 5.34
C LYS A 335 -12.79 -14.32 6.82
N PRO A 336 -14.06 -14.38 7.23
CA PRO A 336 -14.41 -14.32 8.65
C PRO A 336 -13.86 -15.56 9.37
N SER A 337 -13.54 -15.40 10.66
CA SER A 337 -13.06 -16.51 11.49
C SER A 337 -14.21 -17.45 11.84
N THR A 338 -13.93 -18.76 11.91
CA THR A 338 -14.89 -19.75 12.41
C THR A 338 -15.37 -19.45 13.82
N ASN A 339 -14.54 -18.75 14.61
CA ASN A 339 -14.88 -18.35 15.97
C ASN A 339 -15.86 -17.18 16.00
N MET A 340 -15.96 -16.39 14.93
CA MET A 340 -16.85 -15.24 14.81
C MET A 340 -18.22 -15.63 14.26
N ARG A 341 -18.78 -16.73 14.78
CA ARG A 341 -20.07 -17.27 14.35
C ARG A 341 -21.19 -16.79 15.26
N GLY A 342 -22.21 -16.19 14.67
CA GLY A 342 -23.43 -15.76 15.35
C GLY A 342 -24.34 -16.94 15.68
N ARG A 343 -25.32 -16.70 16.55
CA ARG A 343 -26.34 -17.70 16.90
C ARG A 343 -27.30 -18.02 15.74
N ASP A 344 -27.46 -17.07 14.83
CA ASP A 344 -28.14 -17.22 13.55
C ASP A 344 -27.40 -18.15 12.58
N GLY A 345 -26.22 -18.65 12.98
CA GLY A 345 -25.38 -19.55 12.21
C GLY A 345 -24.51 -18.85 11.18
N LYS A 346 -24.62 -17.52 11.03
CA LYS A 346 -23.82 -16.69 10.11
C LYS A 346 -22.46 -16.35 10.71
N TYR A 347 -21.56 -15.87 9.87
CA TYR A 347 -20.21 -15.46 10.25
C TYR A 347 -20.05 -13.96 10.13
N TYR A 348 -19.35 -13.35 11.08
CA TYR A 348 -19.21 -11.91 11.11
C TYR A 348 -17.74 -11.47 11.09
N THR A 349 -17.48 -10.34 10.44
CA THR A 349 -16.19 -9.67 10.48
C THR A 349 -16.37 -8.17 10.33
N THR A 350 -15.28 -7.42 10.42
CA THR A 350 -15.27 -6.00 10.08
C THR A 350 -14.28 -5.70 8.98
N LEU A 351 -14.56 -4.65 8.23
CA LEU A 351 -13.70 -4.20 7.14
C LEU A 351 -13.62 -2.67 7.10
N TYR A 352 -12.42 -2.17 6.82
CA TYR A 352 -12.17 -0.77 6.50
C TYR A 352 -11.09 -0.70 5.41
N VAL A 353 -11.44 -0.21 4.22
CA VAL A 353 -10.57 -0.21 3.04
C VAL A 353 -10.62 1.13 2.33
N ASP A 354 -9.59 1.45 1.57
CA ASP A 354 -9.44 2.75 0.90
C ASP A 354 -10.21 2.85 -0.43
N PHE A 355 -10.74 1.74 -0.94
CA PHE A 355 -11.48 1.66 -2.18
C PHE A 355 -12.97 1.36 -1.92
N PRO A 356 -13.88 1.86 -2.80
CA PRO A 356 -15.26 1.44 -2.81
C PRO A 356 -15.37 0.00 -3.33
N PHE A 357 -16.40 -0.74 -2.91
CA PHE A 357 -16.59 -2.10 -3.40
C PHE A 357 -18.06 -2.47 -3.58
N GLN A 358 -18.36 -3.17 -4.68
CA GLN A 358 -19.64 -3.83 -4.88
C GLN A 358 -19.63 -5.19 -4.17
N ILE A 359 -20.71 -5.49 -3.45
CA ILE A 359 -20.88 -6.80 -2.81
C ILE A 359 -21.34 -7.81 -3.87
N LYS A 360 -20.51 -8.82 -4.16
CA LYS A 360 -20.81 -9.87 -5.14
C LYS A 360 -21.28 -11.17 -4.48
N GLY A 361 -20.70 -11.50 -3.33
CA GLY A 361 -21.12 -12.64 -2.51
C GLY A 361 -22.45 -12.41 -1.78
N ASP A 362 -22.95 -13.45 -1.12
CA ASP A 362 -24.11 -13.35 -0.21
C ASP A 362 -23.66 -12.75 1.13
N VAL A 363 -23.36 -11.46 1.10
CA VAL A 363 -22.85 -10.66 2.22
C VAL A 363 -23.76 -9.45 2.42
N LYS A 364 -23.95 -9.06 3.68
CA LYS A 364 -24.57 -7.79 4.04
C LYS A 364 -23.57 -6.93 4.79
N ALA A 365 -23.55 -5.64 4.45
CA ALA A 365 -22.74 -4.64 5.14
C ALA A 365 -23.63 -3.74 6.00
N TYR A 366 -23.16 -3.49 7.22
CA TYR A 366 -23.85 -2.69 8.21
C TYR A 366 -22.96 -1.59 8.77
N THR A 367 -23.58 -0.47 9.14
CA THR A 367 -23.00 0.62 9.92
C THR A 367 -23.56 0.62 11.34
N ILE A 368 -22.90 1.36 12.24
CA ILE A 368 -23.38 1.59 13.60
C ILE A 368 -23.79 3.05 13.73
N GLU A 369 -25.07 3.35 13.93
CA GLU A 369 -25.56 4.74 14.03
C GLU A 369 -25.52 5.28 15.47
N GLY A 370 -25.38 4.40 16.45
CA GLY A 370 -25.39 4.78 17.86
C GLY A 370 -24.97 3.64 18.79
N VAL A 371 -24.61 4.02 20.01
CA VAL A 371 -24.45 3.10 21.13
C VAL A 371 -25.39 3.55 22.24
N GLU A 372 -26.16 2.62 22.78
CA GLU A 372 -27.28 2.94 23.67
C GLU A 372 -27.16 2.23 25.02
N ALA A 373 -28.01 2.68 25.95
CA ALA A 373 -28.14 2.09 27.27
C ALA A 373 -28.64 0.63 27.19
N LYS A 374 -28.78 0.00 28.35
CA LYS A 374 -29.11 -1.42 28.41
C LYS A 374 -30.48 -1.72 27.81
N ASN A 375 -30.54 -2.71 26.93
CA ASN A 375 -31.79 -3.30 26.45
C ASN A 375 -32.47 -4.16 27.53
N ALA A 376 -33.61 -4.77 27.21
CA ALA A 376 -34.39 -5.61 28.13
C ALA A 376 -33.57 -6.80 28.71
N ASP A 377 -32.58 -7.29 27.97
CA ASP A 377 -31.66 -8.36 28.38
C ASP A 377 -30.49 -7.88 29.27
N GLY A 378 -30.44 -6.58 29.58
CA GLY A 378 -29.42 -5.97 30.42
C GLY A 378 -28.10 -5.65 29.72
N TYR A 379 -28.04 -5.74 28.39
CA TYR A 379 -26.86 -5.40 27.59
C TYR A 379 -26.93 -4.00 27.01
N TYR A 380 -25.84 -3.25 27.11
CA TYR A 380 -25.64 -2.12 26.21
C TYR A 380 -25.60 -2.64 24.76
N PHE A 381 -26.17 -1.89 23.83
CA PHE A 381 -26.26 -2.32 22.44
C PHE A 381 -25.75 -1.26 21.46
N ALA A 382 -25.29 -1.72 20.31
CA ALA A 382 -24.91 -0.89 19.17
C ALA A 382 -26.03 -0.96 18.14
N LYS A 383 -26.60 0.20 17.79
CA LYS A 383 -27.69 0.30 16.84
C LYS A 383 -27.17 0.04 15.42
N VAL A 384 -27.52 -1.11 14.87
CA VAL A 384 -27.06 -1.58 13.56
C VAL A 384 -28.01 -1.12 12.47
N LYS A 385 -27.48 -0.49 11.43
CA LYS A 385 -28.23 -0.15 10.23
C LYS A 385 -27.64 -0.84 9.01
N LYS A 386 -28.52 -1.43 8.19
CA LYS A 386 -28.12 -2.02 6.90
C LYS A 386 -27.70 -0.92 5.94
N LEU A 387 -26.47 -1.02 5.44
CA LEU A 387 -25.91 -0.09 4.46
C LEU A 387 -26.08 -0.62 3.03
N ALA A 388 -25.71 -1.89 2.83
CA ALA A 388 -25.61 -2.49 1.51
C ALA A 388 -25.80 -4.01 1.60
N GLN A 389 -26.27 -4.62 0.52
CA GLN A 389 -26.35 -6.08 0.34
C GLN A 389 -25.81 -6.46 -1.04
N GLN A 390 -25.93 -7.74 -1.42
CA GLN A 390 -25.49 -8.21 -2.73
C GLN A 390 -26.02 -7.32 -3.88
N GLY A 391 -25.10 -6.89 -4.75
CA GLY A 391 -25.36 -5.98 -5.86
C GLY A 391 -25.10 -4.49 -5.54
N ASP A 392 -25.16 -4.10 -4.27
CA ASP A 392 -24.95 -2.71 -3.85
C ASP A 392 -23.46 -2.38 -3.68
N VAL A 393 -23.15 -1.08 -3.73
CA VAL A 393 -21.80 -0.55 -3.53
C VAL A 393 -21.67 0.07 -2.13
N VAL A 394 -20.62 -0.34 -1.41
CA VAL A 394 -20.15 0.33 -0.20
C VAL A 394 -19.13 1.40 -0.60
N PRO A 395 -19.33 2.68 -0.22
CA PRO A 395 -18.38 3.75 -0.54
C PRO A 395 -16.99 3.53 0.06
N ALA A 396 -15.98 4.13 -0.57
CA ALA A 396 -14.61 4.12 -0.08
C ALA A 396 -14.50 4.63 1.35
N GLN A 397 -13.58 4.08 2.13
CA GLN A 397 -13.32 4.51 3.51
C GLN A 397 -14.56 4.44 4.42
N THR A 398 -15.47 3.49 4.15
CA THR A 398 -16.60 3.20 5.04
C THR A 398 -16.26 2.02 5.93
N ALA A 399 -16.24 2.24 7.24
CA ALA A 399 -16.03 1.18 8.22
C ALA A 399 -17.33 0.37 8.38
N VAL A 400 -17.28 -0.95 8.16
CA VAL A 400 -18.49 -1.80 8.15
C VAL A 400 -18.33 -3.06 8.98
N VAL A 401 -19.45 -3.54 9.51
CA VAL A 401 -19.62 -4.94 9.94
C VAL A 401 -20.17 -5.72 8.74
N LEU A 402 -19.58 -6.88 8.46
CA LEU A 402 -20.00 -7.77 7.39
C LEU A 402 -20.60 -9.04 7.99
N GLU A 403 -21.82 -9.39 7.56
CA GLU A 403 -22.46 -10.68 7.79
C GLU A 403 -22.24 -11.55 6.56
N CYS A 404 -21.68 -12.74 6.76
CA CYS A 404 -21.27 -13.67 5.73
C CYS A 404 -21.95 -15.03 5.97
N THR A 405 -22.27 -15.75 4.90
CA THR A 405 -22.86 -17.10 5.00
C THR A 405 -21.81 -18.22 5.08
N SER A 406 -20.56 -17.92 4.76
CA SER A 406 -19.45 -18.86 4.70
C SER A 406 -18.16 -18.23 5.25
N THR A 407 -17.20 -19.07 5.64
CA THR A 407 -15.82 -18.63 5.95
C THR A 407 -14.90 -18.67 4.74
N ASN A 408 -15.36 -19.19 3.60
CA ASN A 408 -14.60 -19.23 2.37
C ASN A 408 -14.67 -17.86 1.66
N PRO A 409 -13.52 -17.19 1.41
CA PRO A 409 -13.53 -15.88 0.76
C PRO A 409 -14.09 -15.90 -0.67
N ALA A 410 -14.11 -17.05 -1.35
CA ALA A 410 -14.73 -17.19 -2.67
C ALA A 410 -16.26 -17.00 -2.64
N ASP A 411 -16.91 -17.22 -1.48
CA ASP A 411 -18.36 -17.01 -1.30
C ASP A 411 -18.66 -15.57 -0.83
N ASN A 412 -17.64 -14.84 -0.35
CA ASN A 412 -17.74 -13.52 0.27
C ASN A 412 -17.02 -12.45 -0.57
N GLN A 413 -17.24 -12.47 -1.88
CA GLN A 413 -16.52 -11.62 -2.82
C GLN A 413 -16.97 -10.16 -2.74
N LEU A 414 -15.99 -9.26 -2.76
CA LEU A 414 -16.15 -7.82 -2.78
C LEU A 414 -15.34 -7.29 -3.97
N LEU A 415 -16.01 -6.72 -4.96
CA LEU A 415 -15.38 -6.22 -6.19
C LEU A 415 -15.02 -4.75 -6.00
N PRO A 416 -13.72 -4.36 -5.99
CA PRO A 416 -13.33 -2.96 -5.93
C PRO A 416 -13.84 -2.19 -7.16
N THR A 417 -14.74 -1.24 -6.97
CA THR A 417 -15.37 -0.45 -8.04
C THR A 417 -16.18 0.72 -7.48
N GLY A 418 -16.26 1.82 -8.23
CA GLY A 418 -17.04 3.00 -7.88
C GLY A 418 -16.19 4.26 -7.65
N ASP A 419 -16.81 5.28 -7.05
CA ASP A 419 -16.16 6.53 -6.69
C ASP A 419 -15.31 6.36 -5.42
N GLU A 420 -14.06 6.79 -5.50
CA GLU A 420 -13.09 6.70 -4.42
C GLU A 420 -13.23 7.80 -3.37
N THR A 421 -14.14 8.74 -3.58
CA THR A 421 -14.47 9.81 -2.65
C THR A 421 -15.21 9.25 -1.44
N PRO A 422 -14.68 9.46 -0.21
CA PRO A 422 -15.38 9.07 1.00
C PRO A 422 -16.72 9.80 1.14
N VAL A 423 -17.75 9.08 1.59
CA VAL A 423 -19.09 9.64 1.83
C VAL A 423 -19.28 9.82 3.33
N THR A 424 -19.63 11.04 3.75
CA THR A 424 -19.94 11.32 5.15
C THR A 424 -21.24 10.64 5.57
N SER A 425 -21.28 10.15 6.80
CA SER A 425 -22.42 9.45 7.38
C SER A 425 -22.45 9.63 8.90
N ASN A 426 -23.52 9.17 9.54
CA ASN A 426 -23.61 9.06 11.00
C ASN A 426 -22.96 7.78 11.56
N ASN A 427 -22.18 7.06 10.76
CA ASN A 427 -21.54 5.82 11.17
C ASN A 427 -20.48 6.08 12.24
N ARG A 428 -20.65 5.50 13.43
CA ARG A 428 -19.75 5.61 14.58
C ARG A 428 -18.51 4.71 14.46
N LEU A 429 -18.49 3.79 13.50
CA LEU A 429 -17.34 2.92 13.30
C LEU A 429 -16.14 3.73 12.78
N CYS A 430 -14.99 3.47 13.39
CA CYS A 430 -13.70 3.97 12.98
C CYS A 430 -12.88 2.83 12.38
N GLY A 431 -11.83 3.17 11.63
CA GLY A 431 -10.89 2.19 11.10
C GLY A 431 -9.52 2.80 10.82
N THR A 432 -8.55 1.93 10.57
CA THR A 432 -7.21 2.29 10.10
C THR A 432 -6.81 1.35 8.95
N PHE A 433 -6.09 1.86 7.95
CA PHE A 433 -5.59 1.01 6.86
C PHE A 433 -4.45 0.11 7.32
N PHE A 434 -3.57 0.64 8.17
CA PHE A 434 -2.39 -0.08 8.65
C PHE A 434 -2.54 -0.47 10.11
N GLY A 435 -1.89 -1.57 10.50
CA GLY A 435 -1.72 -1.89 11.91
C GLY A 435 -1.00 -0.75 12.63
N SER A 436 -1.50 -0.35 13.80
CA SER A 436 -0.95 0.81 14.53
C SER A 436 -1.04 0.61 16.04
N ALA A 437 -0.07 1.17 16.75
CA ALA A 437 -0.08 1.19 18.21
C ALA A 437 -1.30 1.99 18.70
N ILE A 438 -1.93 1.55 19.78
CA ILE A 438 -3.07 2.29 20.38
C ILE A 438 -2.60 3.66 20.86
N ASN A 439 -1.42 3.72 21.50
CA ASN A 439 -0.89 4.97 22.03
C ASN A 439 -0.50 5.92 20.88
N GLY A 440 -1.08 7.13 20.89
CA GLY A 440 -0.84 8.14 19.86
C GLY A 440 -1.63 7.93 18.56
N LEU A 441 -2.56 6.98 18.52
CA LEU A 441 -3.44 6.77 17.38
C LEU A 441 -4.61 7.76 17.41
N THR A 442 -4.80 8.48 16.30
CA THR A 442 -5.99 9.28 16.02
C THR A 442 -6.72 8.69 14.82
N VAL A 443 -8.04 8.53 14.94
CA VAL A 443 -8.90 7.98 13.88
C VAL A 443 -10.14 8.83 13.68
N LYS A 444 -10.78 8.64 12.52
CA LYS A 444 -12.04 9.30 12.16
C LYS A 444 -13.20 8.32 12.16
N ASP A 445 -14.36 8.80 12.59
CA ASP A 445 -15.65 8.13 12.34
C ASP A 445 -16.20 8.50 10.94
N GLY A 446 -17.38 7.98 10.60
CA GLY A 446 -18.06 8.29 9.33
C GLY A 446 -18.51 9.74 9.20
N ALA A 447 -18.61 10.49 10.29
CA ALA A 447 -18.91 11.93 10.26
C ALA A 447 -17.65 12.79 10.08
N GLY A 448 -16.46 12.18 10.17
CA GLY A 448 -15.16 12.85 10.05
C GLY A 448 -14.60 13.38 11.36
N ASN A 449 -15.24 13.08 12.50
CA ASN A 449 -14.80 13.52 13.82
C ASN A 449 -13.50 12.79 14.22
N ASP A 450 -12.52 13.53 14.74
CA ASP A 450 -11.27 12.95 15.23
C ASP A 450 -11.40 12.41 16.66
N TYR A 451 -10.89 11.20 16.86
CA TYR A 451 -10.81 10.57 18.18
C TYR A 451 -9.40 10.11 18.48
N ASN A 452 -8.91 10.48 19.66
CA ASN A 452 -7.70 9.89 20.22
C ASN A 452 -8.05 8.54 20.85
N VAL A 453 -7.39 7.49 20.39
CA VAL A 453 -7.67 6.12 20.82
C VAL A 453 -6.88 5.83 22.10
N THR A 454 -7.55 5.24 23.08
CA THR A 454 -6.96 4.75 24.33
C THR A 454 -7.47 3.34 24.61
N HIS A 455 -6.80 2.61 25.49
CA HIS A 455 -7.28 1.29 25.94
C HIS A 455 -8.67 1.35 26.61
N ASP A 456 -9.04 2.49 27.17
CA ASP A 456 -10.30 2.64 27.90
C ASP A 456 -11.48 2.93 26.97
N ASN A 457 -11.26 3.66 25.89
CA ASN A 457 -12.34 4.06 24.98
C ASN A 457 -12.52 3.16 23.76
N ILE A 458 -11.55 2.32 23.41
CA ILE A 458 -11.68 1.44 22.24
C ILE A 458 -12.53 0.19 22.55
N ARG A 459 -13.41 -0.17 21.62
CA ARG A 459 -14.13 -1.45 21.61
C ARG A 459 -13.89 -2.17 20.29
N ALA A 460 -13.23 -3.32 20.34
CA ALA A 460 -12.95 -4.14 19.17
C ALA A 460 -14.08 -5.13 18.92
N PHE A 461 -14.35 -5.41 17.64
CA PHE A 461 -15.35 -6.39 17.26
C PHE A 461 -14.94 -7.80 17.69
N ASN A 462 -15.79 -8.47 18.47
CA ASN A 462 -15.51 -9.80 19.02
C ASN A 462 -16.81 -10.50 19.44
N ILE A 463 -16.66 -11.67 20.06
CA ILE A 463 -17.69 -12.38 20.80
C ILE A 463 -17.36 -12.37 22.28
N ASN A 464 -18.38 -12.20 23.12
CA ASN A 464 -18.22 -12.40 24.56
C ASN A 464 -18.33 -13.89 24.92
N THR A 465 -17.20 -14.59 24.94
CA THR A 465 -17.13 -16.02 25.29
C THR A 465 -17.36 -16.31 26.77
N ALA A 466 -17.35 -15.30 27.64
CA ALA A 466 -17.69 -15.47 29.05
C ALA A 466 -19.20 -15.58 29.27
N ASP A 467 -19.98 -15.18 28.26
CA ASP A 467 -21.42 -15.35 28.25
C ASP A 467 -21.77 -16.62 27.49
N SER A 468 -22.60 -17.49 28.08
CA SER A 468 -23.15 -18.66 27.38
C SER A 468 -23.89 -18.28 26.09
N ARG A 469 -24.31 -17.01 25.98
CA ARG A 469 -24.95 -16.47 24.79
C ARG A 469 -24.01 -16.14 23.65
N ASN A 470 -22.69 -16.09 23.89
CA ASN A 470 -21.69 -15.72 22.89
C ASN A 470 -22.15 -14.53 22.02
N PRO A 471 -22.66 -13.42 22.61
CA PRO A 471 -23.17 -12.32 21.81
C PRO A 471 -22.04 -11.72 20.97
N ILE A 472 -22.38 -11.37 19.72
CA ILE A 472 -21.50 -10.65 18.80
C ILE A 472 -21.65 -9.16 19.06
N GLY A 473 -20.52 -8.46 19.09
CA GLY A 473 -20.53 -7.03 19.39
C GLY A 473 -19.15 -6.43 19.49
N PHE A 474 -19.08 -5.24 20.07
CA PHE A 474 -17.85 -4.50 20.30
C PHE A 474 -17.49 -4.54 21.79
N TYR A 475 -16.32 -5.10 22.12
CA TYR A 475 -15.90 -5.34 23.49
C TYR A 475 -14.58 -4.65 23.83
N LYS A 476 -14.39 -4.32 25.11
CA LYS A 476 -13.15 -3.69 25.58
C LYS A 476 -11.94 -4.57 25.24
N VAL A 477 -10.92 -3.94 24.67
CA VAL A 477 -9.65 -4.63 24.38
C VAL A 477 -8.93 -4.98 25.68
N LYS A 478 -8.22 -6.11 25.69
CA LYS A 478 -7.39 -6.48 26.84
C LYS A 478 -6.23 -5.50 26.98
N SER A 479 -5.79 -5.21 28.21
CA SER A 479 -4.72 -4.25 28.50
C SER A 479 -3.37 -4.60 27.88
N ASN A 480 -3.11 -5.88 27.59
CA ASN A 480 -1.89 -6.36 26.95
C ASN A 480 -1.90 -6.23 25.42
N VAL A 481 -3.03 -5.84 24.81
CA VAL A 481 -3.09 -5.54 23.37
C VAL A 481 -2.50 -4.16 23.16
N THR A 482 -1.37 -4.07 22.44
CA THR A 482 -0.68 -2.80 22.19
C THR A 482 -0.98 -2.20 20.81
N ASN A 483 -1.43 -3.04 19.86
CA ASN A 483 -1.68 -2.66 18.48
C ASN A 483 -3.08 -3.07 18.04
N ILE A 484 -3.70 -2.26 17.19
CA ILE A 484 -4.94 -2.59 16.49
C ILE A 484 -4.58 -3.04 15.07
N PRO A 485 -5.19 -4.13 14.55
CA PRO A 485 -4.95 -4.58 13.19
C PRO A 485 -5.45 -3.56 12.16
N GLY A 486 -4.74 -3.47 11.03
CA GLY A 486 -5.19 -2.73 9.86
C GLY A 486 -6.43 -3.35 9.22
N ASN A 487 -7.14 -2.53 8.46
CA ASN A 487 -8.35 -2.87 7.71
C ASN A 487 -9.48 -3.48 8.52
N LYS A 488 -9.57 -3.15 9.81
CA LYS A 488 -10.63 -3.60 10.71
C LYS A 488 -11.37 -2.38 11.26
N ALA A 489 -12.68 -2.55 11.44
CA ALA A 489 -13.51 -1.53 12.07
C ALA A 489 -13.66 -1.79 13.58
N PHE A 490 -13.74 -0.71 14.34
CA PHE A 490 -13.92 -0.71 15.78
C PHE A 490 -14.68 0.56 16.23
N LEU A 491 -15.15 0.58 17.47
CA LEU A 491 -15.75 1.78 18.07
C LEU A 491 -14.72 2.51 18.94
N VAL A 492 -14.79 3.84 18.91
CA VAL A 492 -14.12 4.71 19.87
C VAL A 492 -15.18 5.48 20.63
N LEU A 493 -15.22 5.26 21.94
CA LEU A 493 -16.25 5.79 22.82
C LEU A 493 -15.88 7.19 23.30
N THR A 494 -16.91 8.00 23.55
CA THR A 494 -16.78 9.22 24.35
C THR A 494 -16.57 8.86 25.83
N ASN A 495 -16.13 9.84 26.64
CA ASN A 495 -15.92 9.62 28.07
C ASN A 495 -17.19 9.15 28.80
N ALA A 496 -18.38 9.59 28.36
CA ALA A 496 -19.65 9.17 28.95
C ALA A 496 -19.98 7.70 28.63
N GLU A 497 -19.68 7.26 27.41
CA GLU A 497 -19.97 5.90 26.93
C GLU A 497 -18.95 4.86 27.44
N ALA A 498 -17.73 5.30 27.77
CA ALA A 498 -16.60 4.42 28.13
C ALA A 498 -16.84 3.54 29.37
N GLN A 499 -17.91 3.79 30.14
CA GLN A 499 -18.33 2.96 31.28
C GLN A 499 -18.79 1.56 30.86
N ALA A 500 -19.33 1.39 29.64
CA ALA A 500 -19.82 0.12 29.15
C ALA A 500 -18.66 -0.81 28.73
N LYS A 501 -18.65 -2.05 29.23
CA LYS A 501 -17.59 -3.04 28.89
C LYS A 501 -17.71 -3.59 27.46
N GLY A 502 -18.89 -3.49 26.85
CA GLY A 502 -19.12 -3.82 25.46
C GLY A 502 -20.57 -3.56 25.04
N PHE A 503 -20.78 -3.60 23.73
CA PHE A 503 -22.07 -3.33 23.07
C PHE A 503 -22.40 -4.50 22.15
N VAL A 504 -23.53 -5.18 22.40
CA VAL A 504 -24.04 -6.25 21.53
C VAL A 504 -24.67 -5.62 20.28
N LEU A 505 -24.58 -6.29 19.13
CA LEU A 505 -25.28 -5.82 17.93
C LEU A 505 -26.80 -5.97 18.09
N GLU A 506 -27.54 -4.91 17.77
CA GLU A 506 -29.01 -4.92 17.71
C GLU A 506 -29.47 -4.38 16.34
N PHE A 507 -30.19 -5.21 15.58
CA PHE A 507 -30.60 -4.94 14.20
C PHE A 507 -32.00 -4.32 14.15
N GLU A 508 -32.20 -3.30 13.30
CA GLU A 508 -33.46 -2.52 13.22
C GLU A 508 -34.72 -3.32 12.83
N ASP A 509 -34.59 -4.48 12.19
CA ASP A 509 -35.73 -5.26 11.66
C ASP A 509 -36.59 -5.93 12.75
N GLY A 510 -36.47 -5.55 14.03
CA GLY A 510 -37.27 -6.10 15.13
C GLY A 510 -37.10 -7.61 15.33
N GLY A 511 -36.18 -8.23 14.59
CA GLY A 511 -35.71 -9.56 14.81
C GLY A 511 -34.87 -9.53 16.08
N THR A 512 -35.52 -9.73 17.21
CA THR A 512 -34.89 -10.35 18.35
C THR A 512 -34.18 -11.60 17.86
N THR A 513 -32.89 -11.51 17.53
CA THR A 513 -31.98 -12.65 17.71
C THR A 513 -31.71 -12.87 19.20
N GLY A 514 -32.40 -12.13 20.07
CA GLY A 514 -32.98 -12.70 21.29
C GLY A 514 -33.79 -13.94 20.95
N ILE A 515 -33.07 -15.03 20.72
CA ILE A 515 -33.58 -16.37 21.00
C ILE A 515 -34.07 -16.26 22.44
N GLU A 516 -35.40 -16.16 22.59
CA GLU A 516 -36.05 -16.64 23.79
C GLU A 516 -35.33 -17.92 24.13
N THR A 517 -34.79 -17.95 25.34
CA THR A 517 -34.46 -19.18 26.02
C THR A 517 -35.25 -20.31 25.37
N ILE A 518 -34.59 -21.35 24.87
CA ILE A 518 -35.21 -22.65 25.08
C ILE A 518 -35.21 -22.74 26.60
N GLU A 519 -36.24 -22.15 27.21
CA GLU A 519 -36.73 -22.62 28.46
C GLU A 519 -36.74 -24.10 28.22
N SER A 520 -35.95 -24.80 29.03
CA SER A 520 -36.31 -26.14 29.38
C SER A 520 -37.70 -26.01 30.02
N SER A 521 -38.74 -25.84 29.19
CA SER A 521 -40.12 -25.89 29.57
C SER A 521 -40.34 -27.36 29.86
N LYS A 522 -39.98 -27.71 31.10
CA LYS A 522 -40.50 -28.77 31.96
C LYS A 522 -39.62 -28.88 33.21
N ASN A 523 -39.65 -27.82 34.01
CA ASN A 523 -39.94 -28.00 35.43
C ASN A 523 -41.43 -27.67 35.65
N SER A 524 -42.31 -28.30 34.86
CA SER A 524 -43.61 -28.66 35.39
C SER A 524 -43.34 -29.85 36.31
N THR A 525 -43.46 -29.61 37.59
CA THR A 525 -43.49 -30.58 38.68
C THR A 525 -44.74 -31.48 38.59
N GLU A 526 -44.97 -32.11 37.45
CA GLU A 526 -45.88 -33.25 37.29
C GLU A 526 -45.03 -34.49 36.99
N ASP A 527 -44.42 -35.04 38.03
CA ASP A 527 -43.94 -36.42 37.98
C ASP A 527 -45.15 -37.33 37.67
N GLY A 528 -45.24 -37.87 36.45
CA GLY A 528 -46.17 -38.97 36.17
C GLY A 528 -46.91 -39.00 34.84
N VAL A 529 -46.72 -38.04 33.92
CA VAL A 529 -47.42 -38.08 32.61
C VAL A 529 -46.59 -38.81 31.55
N TYR A 530 -47.09 -39.94 31.06
CA TYR A 530 -46.46 -40.75 30.02
C TYR A 530 -47.04 -40.45 28.64
N TYR A 531 -46.19 -40.44 27.61
CA TYR A 531 -46.60 -40.38 26.21
C TYR A 531 -46.04 -41.58 25.44
N ASP A 532 -46.81 -42.14 24.51
CA ASP A 532 -46.28 -43.14 23.57
C ASP A 532 -45.35 -42.49 22.52
N LEU A 533 -44.71 -43.30 21.67
CA LEU A 533 -43.79 -42.82 20.63
C LEU A 533 -44.49 -42.00 19.52
N GLN A 534 -45.82 -42.01 19.50
CA GLN A 534 -46.68 -41.26 18.59
C GLN A 534 -47.17 -39.95 19.24
N GLY A 535 -46.75 -39.65 20.47
CA GLY A 535 -47.09 -38.41 21.17
C GLY A 535 -48.46 -38.39 21.84
N ARG A 536 -49.14 -39.54 21.99
CA ARG A 536 -50.42 -39.65 22.70
C ARG A 536 -50.17 -39.85 24.19
N ARG A 537 -50.94 -39.16 25.05
CA ARG A 537 -50.89 -39.31 26.52
C ARG A 537 -51.41 -40.70 26.92
N VAL A 538 -50.72 -41.34 27.87
CA VAL A 538 -51.03 -42.68 28.40
C VAL A 538 -51.15 -42.58 29.91
N GLU A 539 -52.33 -42.89 30.45
CA GLU A 539 -52.60 -42.78 31.91
C GLU A 539 -52.09 -43.99 32.70
N ASN A 540 -52.14 -45.19 32.11
CA ASN A 540 -51.73 -46.44 32.74
C ASN A 540 -50.70 -47.16 31.85
N PRO A 541 -49.42 -46.77 31.89
CA PRO A 541 -48.43 -47.32 30.99
C PRO A 541 -48.10 -48.76 31.38
N THR A 542 -48.25 -49.69 30.44
CA THR A 542 -47.81 -51.09 30.57
C THR A 542 -46.34 -51.23 30.13
N ARG A 543 -45.77 -52.44 30.17
CA ARG A 543 -44.43 -52.73 29.64
C ARG A 543 -44.22 -52.13 28.25
N GLY A 544 -43.21 -51.27 28.09
CA GLY A 544 -43.00 -50.53 26.85
C GLY A 544 -42.09 -49.31 27.00
N VAL A 545 -41.89 -48.58 25.90
CA VAL A 545 -41.09 -47.36 25.83
C VAL A 545 -42.01 -46.15 25.76
N TYR A 546 -41.79 -45.17 26.63
CA TYR A 546 -42.57 -43.94 26.71
C TYR A 546 -41.68 -42.70 26.77
N ILE A 547 -42.26 -41.53 26.50
CA ILE A 547 -41.65 -40.23 26.70
C ILE A 547 -42.19 -39.62 27.99
N VAL A 548 -41.31 -39.31 28.94
CA VAL A 548 -41.61 -38.59 30.18
C VAL A 548 -40.60 -37.46 30.32
N ASN A 549 -41.07 -36.22 30.52
CA ASN A 549 -40.19 -35.04 30.65
C ASN A 549 -39.16 -34.91 29.52
N GLY A 550 -39.55 -35.26 28.29
CA GLY A 550 -38.69 -35.21 27.10
C GLY A 550 -37.63 -36.31 27.01
N LYS A 551 -37.64 -37.30 27.91
CA LYS A 551 -36.71 -38.44 27.92
C LYS A 551 -37.44 -39.75 27.63
N LYS A 552 -36.77 -40.67 26.93
CA LYS A 552 -37.25 -42.05 26.74
C LYS A 552 -37.09 -42.83 28.05
N VAL A 553 -38.19 -43.39 28.54
CA VAL A 553 -38.26 -44.23 29.74
C VAL A 553 -38.80 -45.60 29.35
N VAL A 554 -38.22 -46.67 29.90
CA VAL A 554 -38.66 -48.05 29.68
C VAL A 554 -39.36 -48.55 30.94
N ILE A 555 -40.63 -48.93 30.84
CA ILE A 555 -41.35 -49.62 31.89
C ILE A 555 -41.18 -51.13 31.67
N LYS A 556 -40.67 -51.82 32.69
CA LYS A 556 -40.35 -53.27 32.67
C LYS A 556 -41.35 -54.09 33.46
#